data_AF-A0AAX4HMD3-F1
#
_entry.id   AF-A0AAX4HMD3-F1
#
_cell.length_a   1.000
_cell.length_b   1.000
_cell.length_c   1.000
_cell.angle_alpha   90.00
_cell.angle_beta   90.00
_cell.angle_gamma   90.00
#
_symmetry.space_group_name_H-M   'P 1'
#
loop_
_entity.id
_entity.type
_entity.pdbx_description
1 polymer ?
#
loop_
_entity_poly.entity_id
_entity_poly.type
_entity_poly.pdbx_seq_one_letter_code
_entity_poly.pdbx_strand_id
1 'polypeptide(L)' 'MTADNLTTAGSEKNGKVSLEVLAKMTGFPVEMIKEEVFKGGEVGSEVSLEDLRSAMLSYIDSTMLMSEEK' A
#
# COMPACT_ATOMS: atom_id res chain seq x y z
N MET A 1 18.54 -12.88 -21.16
CA MET A 1 18.89 -12.01 -20.02
C MET A 1 18.11 -10.71 -20.19
N THR A 2 16.97 -10.57 -19.54
CA THR A 2 16.35 -9.25 -19.31
C THR A 2 16.13 -9.17 -17.80
N ALA A 3 17.11 -8.59 -17.12
CA ALA A 3 16.89 -8.07 -15.79
C ALA A 3 16.11 -6.78 -16.00
N ASP A 4 14.80 -6.85 -15.80
CA ASP A 4 13.91 -5.70 -15.82
C ASP A 4 14.26 -4.79 -14.63
N ASN A 5 15.13 -3.85 -14.98
CA ASN A 5 15.52 -2.60 -14.38
C ASN A 5 14.56 -2.05 -13.29
N LEU A 6 14.78 -2.43 -12.03
CA LEU A 6 14.29 -1.68 -10.87
C LEU A 6 15.18 -0.45 -10.66
N THR A 7 15.00 0.57 -11.51
CA THR A 7 15.72 1.85 -11.39
C THR A 7 14.75 3.00 -11.12
N THR A 8 14.93 3.56 -9.93
CA THR A 8 15.02 5.01 -9.67
C THR A 8 13.75 5.82 -9.43
N ALA A 9 13.74 6.33 -8.18
CA ALA A 9 13.28 7.65 -7.74
C ALA A 9 11.78 7.87 -7.47
N GLY A 10 11.30 7.33 -6.34
CA GLY A 10 10.31 8.05 -5.55
C GLY A 10 10.96 9.28 -4.94
N SER A 11 10.61 10.47 -5.41
CA SER A 11 11.05 11.74 -4.81
C SER A 11 10.37 11.94 -3.46
N GLU A 12 10.87 11.26 -2.42
CA GLU A 12 10.47 11.42 -1.03
C GLU A 12 10.97 12.78 -0.50
N LYS A 13 10.26 13.87 -0.80
CA LYS A 13 10.51 15.16 -0.16
C LYS A 13 9.46 15.55 0.87
N ASN A 14 8.45 14.71 1.12
CA ASN A 14 7.38 15.06 2.06
C ASN A 14 6.66 13.85 2.69
N GLY A 15 7.35 12.73 2.92
CA GLY A 15 6.80 11.57 3.64
C GLY A 15 5.47 11.01 3.09
N LYS A 16 5.15 11.33 1.83
CA LYS A 16 3.93 10.94 1.13
C LYS A 16 4.30 10.15 -0.11
N VAL A 17 3.48 9.15 -0.41
CA VAL A 17 3.63 8.27 -1.55
C VAL A 17 2.32 8.22 -2.33
N SER A 18 2.40 8.28 -3.65
CA SER A 18 1.23 8.17 -4.50
C SER A 18 0.76 6.72 -4.59
N LEU A 19 -0.56 6.50 -4.55
CA LEU A 19 -1.12 5.15 -4.65
C LEU A 19 -0.79 4.47 -5.98
N GLU A 20 -0.66 5.24 -7.07
CA GLU A 20 -0.25 4.72 -8.38
C GLU A 20 1.17 4.17 -8.37
N VAL A 21 2.08 4.81 -7.62
CA VAL A 21 3.46 4.35 -7.47
C VAL A 21 3.49 3.08 -6.63
N LEU A 22 2.76 3.04 -5.51
CA LEU A 22 2.59 1.84 -4.70
C LEU A 22 2.02 0.67 -5.50
N ALA A 23 0.99 0.92 -6.31
CA ALA A 23 0.38 -0.09 -7.16
C ALA A 23 1.38 -0.68 -8.17
N LYS A 24 2.16 0.19 -8.84
CA LYS A 24 3.21 -0.26 -9.77
C LYS A 24 4.33 -1.04 -9.05
N MET A 25 4.69 -0.64 -7.84
CA MET A 25 5.76 -1.28 -7.07
C MET A 25 5.35 -2.64 -6.49
N THR A 26 4.11 -2.75 -6.03
CA THR A 26 3.60 -3.97 -5.38
C THR A 26 2.93 -4.94 -6.37
N GLY A 27 2.57 -4.45 -7.56
CA GLY A 27 1.84 -5.22 -8.57
C GLY A 27 0.35 -5.36 -8.30
N PHE A 28 -0.18 -4.70 -7.25
CA PHE A 28 -1.60 -4.69 -6.95
C PHE A 28 -2.29 -3.47 -7.56
N PRO A 29 -3.52 -3.62 -8.11
CA PRO A 29 -4.31 -2.48 -8.57
C PRO A 29 -4.54 -1.46 -7.46
N VAL A 30 -4.60 -0.17 -7.81
CA VAL A 30 -4.89 0.91 -6.85
C VAL A 30 -6.19 0.66 -6.11
N GLU A 31 -7.21 0.16 -6.81
CA GLU A 31 -8.52 -0.15 -6.21
C GLU A 31 -8.41 -1.22 -5.12
N MET A 32 -7.68 -2.31 -5.39
CA MET A 32 -7.45 -3.37 -4.42
C MET A 32 -6.71 -2.88 -3.17
N ILE A 33 -5.70 -2.01 -3.34
CA ILE A 33 -4.97 -1.42 -2.22
C ILE A 33 -5.92 -0.56 -1.37
N LYS A 34 -6.80 0.23 -2.01
CA LYS A 34 -7.78 1.06 -1.29
C LYS A 34 -8.80 0.22 -0.54
N GLU A 35 -9.32 -0.84 -1.15
CA GLU A 35 -10.31 -1.71 -0.52
C GLU A 35 -9.72 -2.54 0.62
N GLU A 36 -8.57 -3.17 0.40
CA GLU A 36 -8.02 -4.11 1.38
C GLU A 36 -7.27 -3.37 2.50
N VAL A 37 -6.32 -2.49 2.14
CA VAL A 37 -5.45 -1.82 3.12
C VAL A 37 -6.19 -0.68 3.80
N PHE A 38 -6.97 0.09 3.05
CA PHE A 38 -7.67 1.28 3.55
C PHE A 38 -9.17 1.08 3.77
N LYS A 39 -9.70 -0.14 3.61
CA LYS A 39 -11.12 -0.49 3.87
C LYS A 39 -12.11 0.41 3.13
N GLY A 40 -11.75 0.87 1.93
CA GLY A 40 -12.59 1.78 1.13
C GLY A 40 -12.69 3.20 1.68
N GLY A 41 -11.83 3.58 2.63
CA GLY A 41 -11.75 4.96 3.11
C GLY A 41 -11.40 5.95 1.99
N GLU A 42 -11.82 7.21 2.13
CA GLU A 42 -11.45 8.28 1.21
C GLU A 42 -9.94 8.61 1.34
N VAL A 43 -9.11 7.80 0.70
CA VAL A 43 -7.69 8.06 0.52
C VAL A 43 -7.52 8.83 -0.77
N GLY A 44 -6.93 10.02 -0.67
CA GLY A 44 -6.54 10.82 -1.83
C GLY A 44 -5.54 10.10 -2.72
N SER A 45 -5.10 10.75 -3.80
CA SER A 45 -4.10 10.19 -4.71
C SER A 45 -2.73 9.94 -4.04
N GLU A 46 -2.50 10.55 -2.88
CA GLU A 46 -1.28 10.46 -2.09
C GLU A 46 -1.61 10.12 -0.64
N VAL A 47 -0.81 9.25 -0.04
CA VAL A 47 -0.94 8.83 1.35
C VAL A 47 0.38 9.04 2.09
N SER A 48 0.33 9.43 3.36
CA SER A 48 1.54 9.51 4.17
C SER A 48 2.08 8.10 4.48
N LEU A 49 3.39 7.98 4.67
CA LEU A 49 3.99 6.71 5.08
C LEU A 49 3.50 6.26 6.47
N GLU A 50 3.13 7.21 7.33
CA GLU A 50 2.58 6.92 8.66
C GLU A 50 1.17 6.31 8.56
N ASP A 51 0.31 6.89 7.73
CA ASP A 51 -1.03 6.37 7.47
C ASP A 51 -0.97 4.99 6.79
N LEU A 52 -0.09 4.85 5.79
CA LEU A 52 0.13 3.59 5.09
C LEU A 52 0.60 2.50 6.06
N ARG A 53 1.57 2.82 6.93
CA ARG A 53 2.09 1.87 7.93
C ARG A 53 0.99 1.44 8.90
N SER A 54 0.19 2.39 9.39
CA SER A 54 -0.90 2.11 10.32
C SER A 54 -1.99 1.25 9.68
N ALA A 55 -2.37 1.57 8.44
CA ALA A 55 -3.34 0.82 7.68
C ALA A 55 -2.87 -0.62 7.39
N MET A 56 -1.61 -0.79 6.98
CA MET A 56 -1.02 -2.11 6.77
C MET A 56 -0.94 -2.94 8.05
N LEU A 57 -0.54 -2.34 9.18
CA LEU A 57 -0.54 -3.03 10.47
C LEU A 57 -1.95 -3.47 10.87
N SER A 58 -2.95 -2.60 10.68
CA SER A 58 -4.35 -2.95 10.94
C SER A 58 -4.86 -4.06 10.02
N TYR A 59 -4.44 -4.08 8.76
CA TYR A 59 -4.77 -5.14 7.81
C TYR A 59 -4.14 -6.49 8.21
N ILE A 60 -2.86 -6.50 8.58
CA ILE A 60 -2.17 -7.71 9.06
C ILE A 60 -2.82 -8.22 10.35
N ASP A 61 -3.12 -7.32 11.29
CA ASP A 61 -3.78 -7.68 12.54
C ASP A 61 -5.18 -8.25 12.29
N SER A 62 -5.96 -7.60 11.43
CA SER A 62 -7.29 -8.09 11.03
C SER A 62 -7.23 -9.47 10.37
N THR A 63 -6.27 -9.68 9.46
CA THR A 63 -6.13 -10.96 8.73
C THR A 63 -5.56 -12.09 9.59
N MET A 64 -4.67 -11.78 10.55
CA MET A 64 -4.18 -12.77 11.52
C MET A 64 -5.25 -13.18 12.53
N LEU A 65 -6.05 -12.23 13.03
CA LEU A 65 -7.16 -12.52 13.94
C LEU A 65 -8.29 -13.32 13.27
N MET A 66 -8.43 -13.25 11.93
CA MET A 66 -9.38 -14.09 11.19
C MET A 66 -8.96 -15.57 11.10
N SER A 67 -7.76 -15.94 11.55
CA SER A 67 -7.29 -17.34 11.58
C SER A 67 -7.63 -18.09 12.87
N GLU A 68 -8.33 -17.48 13.83
CA GLU A 68 -8.70 -18.11 15.12
C GLU A 68 -10.17 -18.53 15.25
N GLU A 69 -10.88 -18.82 14.16
CA GLU A 69 -12.19 -19.48 14.23
C GLU A 69 -12.27 -20.69 13.29
N LYS A 70 -11.68 -21.82 13.72
CA LYS A 70 -12.36 -23.11 13.98
C LYS A 70 -11.38 -24.27 14.16
#